data_AF-A0A512DJ96-F1
#
_entry.id   AF-A0A512DJ96-F1
#
_cell.length_a   1.000
_cell.length_b   1.000
_cell.length_c   1.000
_cell.angle_alpha   90.00
_cell.angle_beta   90.00
_cell.angle_gamma   90.00
#
_symmetry.space_group_name_H-M   'P 1'
#
loop_
_entity.id
_entity.type
_entity.pdbx_description
1 polymer ?
#
loop_
_entity_poly.entity_id
_entity_poly.type
_entity_poly.pdbx_seq_one_letter_code
_entity_poly.pdbx_strand_id
1 'polypeptide(L)' 'MQDGNPKDGADRATSLAEQGLHEQAQGHDAEADRLLSEALSIDSEAVDQVLRKHDAGRAPDARDQATSNRDVERTPPRS' A
#
# COMPACT_ATOMS: atom_id res chain seq x y z
N MET A 1 31.89 -6.89 17.06
CA MET A 1 31.03 -7.10 15.88
C MET A 1 29.62 -7.01 16.41
N GLN A 2 28.86 -6.00 16.01
CA GLN A 2 27.52 -5.80 16.55
C GLN A 2 26.63 -6.79 15.81
N ASP A 3 26.35 -7.92 16.45
CA ASP A 3 25.39 -8.92 16.00
C ASP A 3 23.99 -8.28 16.07
N GLY A 4 23.68 -7.43 15.08
CA GLY A 4 22.35 -6.90 14.86
C GLY A 4 21.46 -8.08 14.53
N ASN A 5 20.51 -8.38 15.41
CA ASN A 5 19.58 -9.48 15.23
C ASN A 5 18.87 -9.26 13.88
N PRO A 6 18.81 -10.25 12.96
CA PRO A 6 18.20 -10.08 11.64
C PRO A 6 16.74 -9.59 11.71
N LYS A 7 16.04 -9.88 12.82
CA LYS A 7 14.71 -9.33 13.09
C LYS A 7 14.71 -7.80 13.26
N ASP A 8 15.71 -7.23 13.94
CA ASP A 8 15.80 -5.79 14.16
C ASP A 8 16.02 -5.04 12.83
N GLY A 9 16.72 -5.67 11.89
CA GLY A 9 16.87 -5.18 10.52
C GLY A 9 15.56 -5.22 9.74
N ALA A 10 14.86 -6.35 9.75
CA ALA A 10 13.58 -6.52 9.07
C ALA A 10 12.50 -5.56 9.62
N ASP A 11 12.42 -5.40 10.94
CA ASP A 11 11.48 -4.47 11.60
C ASP A 11 11.80 -3.02 11.20
N ARG A 12 13.09 -2.64 11.17
CA ARG A 12 13.53 -1.31 10.74
C ARG A 12 13.21 -1.05 9.26
N ALA A 13 13.46 -2.03 8.39
CA ALA A 13 13.13 -1.93 6.96
C ALA A 13 11.62 -1.78 6.75
N THR A 14 10.82 -2.53 7.51
CA THR A 14 9.35 -2.43 7.50
C THR A 14 8.89 -1.01 7.86
N SER A 15 9.37 -0.45 8.97
CA SER A 15 8.97 0.90 9.39
C SER A 15 9.38 1.98 8.38
N LEU A 16 10.58 1.87 7.79
CA LEU A 16 11.04 2.81 6.76
C LEU A 16 10.20 2.71 5.48
N ALA A 17 9.81 1.51 5.06
CA ALA A 17 8.97 1.31 3.89
C ALA A 17 7.56 1.86 4.10
N GLU A 18 6.96 1.63 5.27
CA GLU A 18 5.65 2.19 5.64
C GLU A 18 5.68 3.73 5.66
N GLN A 19 6.74 4.32 6.20
CA GLN A 19 6.92 5.77 6.20
C GLN A 19 7.11 6.31 4.77
N GLY A 20 7.91 5.64 3.94
CA GLY A 20 8.09 6.05 2.54
C GLY A 20 6.78 6.05 1.76
N LEU A 21 5.94 5.04 1.95
CA LEU A 21 4.60 5.00 1.35
C LEU A 21 3.69 6.12 1.86
N HIS A 22 3.79 6.46 3.15
CA HIS A 22 3.06 7.58 3.73
C HIS A 22 3.47 8.93 3.12
N GLU A 23 4.77 9.16 2.96
CA GLU A 23 5.31 10.37 2.31
C GLU A 23 4.88 10.45 0.84
N GLN A 24 4.89 9.32 0.11
CA GLN A 24 4.40 9.26 -1.26
C GLN A 24 2.91 9.63 -1.34
N ALA A 25 2.09 9.17 -0.39
CA ALA A 25 0.67 9.52 -0.33
C ALA A 25 0.43 11.01 -0.03
N GLN A 26 1.38 11.69 0.61
CA GLN A 26 1.37 13.14 0.82
C GLN A 26 1.94 13.95 -0.36
N GLY A 27 2.54 13.29 -1.36
CA GLY A 27 3.19 13.92 -2.50
C GLY A 27 4.65 14.31 -2.25
N HIS A 28 5.29 13.78 -1.21
CA HIS A 28 6.70 13.97 -0.91
C HIS A 28 7.56 12.89 -1.57
N ASP A 29 7.52 12.81 -2.91
CA ASP A 29 8.12 11.71 -3.67
C ASP A 29 9.64 11.54 -3.41
N ALA A 30 10.38 12.64 -3.25
CA ALA A 30 11.81 12.59 -2.99
C ALA A 30 12.16 12.00 -1.61
N GLU A 31 11.31 12.23 -0.60
CA GLU A 31 11.50 11.67 0.73
C GLU A 31 11.06 10.20 0.75
N ALA A 32 9.97 9.88 0.05
CA ALA A 32 9.53 8.50 -0.17
C ALA A 32 10.63 7.64 -0.81
N ASP A 33 11.24 8.10 -1.90
CA ASP A 33 12.31 7.39 -2.62
C ASP A 33 13.51 7.14 -1.71
N ARG A 34 13.88 8.14 -0.90
CA ARG A 34 14.99 8.02 0.06
C ARG A 34 14.68 6.95 1.11
N LEU A 35 13.50 6.99 1.71
CA LEU A 35 13.08 6.05 2.76
C LEU A 35 12.98 4.62 2.22
N LEU A 36 12.40 4.44 1.03
CA LEU A 36 12.32 3.13 0.36
C LEU A 36 13.70 2.59 -0.01
N SER A 37 14.61 3.44 -0.51
CA SER A 37 15.98 3.04 -0.82
C SER A 37 16.77 2.62 0.43
N GLU A 38 16.57 3.33 1.56
CA GLU A 38 17.18 2.94 2.83
C GLU A 38 16.60 1.62 3.34
N ALA A 39 15.28 1.43 3.25
CA ALA A 39 14.63 0.18 3.63
C ALA A 39 15.15 -1.03 2.81
N LEU A 40 15.27 -0.86 1.49
CA LEU A 40 15.80 -1.89 0.58
C LEU A 40 17.25 -2.27 0.87
N SER A 41 18.05 -1.30 1.32
CA SER A 41 19.45 -1.52 1.70
C SER A 41 19.59 -2.33 3.00
N ILE A 42 18.53 -2.38 3.82
CA ILE A 42 18.50 -3.12 5.09
C ILE A 42 17.93 -4.52 4.85
N ASP A 43 16.72 -4.62 4.30
CA ASP A 43 16.05 -5.88 4.04
C ASP A 43 15.03 -5.73 2.90
N SER A 44 15.36 -6.26 1.72
CA SER A 44 14.50 -6.20 0.55
C SER A 44 13.23 -7.06 0.69
N GLU A 45 13.28 -8.17 1.43
CA GLU A 45 12.13 -9.08 1.60
C GLU A 45 11.06 -8.44 2.49
N ALA A 46 11.49 -7.72 3.53
CA ALA A 46 10.59 -6.93 4.38
C ALA A 46 9.88 -5.84 3.56
N VAL A 47 10.60 -5.13 2.69
CA VAL A 47 10.02 -4.10 1.81
C VAL A 47 9.00 -4.70 0.85
N ASP A 48 9.32 -5.82 0.20
CA ASP A 48 8.39 -6.51 -0.71
C ASP A 48 7.09 -6.93 -0.02
N GLN A 49 7.16 -7.36 1.24
CA GLN A 49 5.97 -7.68 2.03
C GLN A 49 5.09 -6.45 2.30
N VAL A 50 5.70 -5.30 2.60
CA VAL A 50 4.97 -4.04 2.83
C VAL A 50 4.28 -3.58 1.56
N LEU A 51 5.01 -3.55 0.43
CA LEU A 51 4.46 -3.15 -0.86
C LEU A 51 3.29 -4.07 -1.29
N ARG A 52 3.45 -5.39 -1.11
CA ARG A 52 2.38 -6.34 -1.41
C ARG A 52 1.12 -6.10 -0.57
N LYS A 53 1.26 -5.80 0.72
CA LYS A 53 0.12 -5.49 1.61
C LYS A 53 -0.55 -4.18 1.21
N HIS A 54 0.25 -3.16 0.89
CA HIS A 54 -0.24 -1.87 0.42
C HIS A 54 -1.05 -2.01 -0.89
N ASP A 55 -0.52 -2.76 -1.86
CA ASP A 55 -1.19 -3.00 -3.14
C ASP A 55 -2.45 -3.87 -2.98
N ALA A 56 -2.43 -4.85 -2.08
CA ALA A 56 -3.62 -5.65 -1.75
C ALA A 56 -4.75 -4.81 -1.14
N GLY A 57 -4.42 -3.76 -0.36
CA GLY A 57 -5.40 -2.79 0.14
C GLY A 57 -5.90 -1.81 -0.93
N ARG A 58 -5.16 -1.66 -2.04
CA ARG A 58 -5.50 -0.78 -3.17
C ARG A 58 -6.25 -1.50 -4.29
N ALA A 59 -6.22 -2.84 -4.32
CA ALA A 59 -7.08 -3.61 -5.20
C ALA A 59 -8.54 -3.21 -4.91
N PRO A 60 -9.33 -2.81 -5.92
CA PRO A 60 -10.73 -2.48 -5.69
C PRO A 60 -11.38 -3.73 -5.11
N ASP A 61 -11.94 -3.60 -3.91
CA ASP A 61 -12.74 -4.65 -3.30
C ASP A 61 -13.79 -5.03 -4.35
N ALA A 62 -13.63 -6.21 -4.97
CA ALA A 62 -14.48 -6.69 -6.06
C ALA A 62 -15.92 -6.97 -5.58
N ARG A 63 -16.28 -6.49 -4.38
CA ARG A 63 -17.59 -6.54 -3.77
C ARG A 63 -18.49 -5.36 -4.17
N ASP A 64 -17.95 -4.25 -4.69
CA ASP A 64 -18.76 -3.07 -5.05
C ASP A 64 -19.25 -3.00 -6.51
N GLN A 65 -18.93 -3.99 -7.36
CA GLN A 65 -19.45 -4.03 -8.73
C GLN A 65 -20.84 -4.68 -8.88
N ALA A 66 -21.42 -5.24 -7.81
CA ALA A 66 -22.69 -5.97 -7.90
C ALA A 66 -23.95 -5.11 -7.70
N THR A 67 -23.86 -3.83 -7.31
CA THR A 67 -25.05 -3.01 -7.01
C THR A 67 -25.19 -1.74 -7.84
N SER A 68 -24.18 -1.31 -8.60
CA SER A 68 -24.24 -0.01 -9.31
C SER A 68 -25.09 0.01 -10.59
N ASN A 69 -25.69 -1.11 -11.01
CA ASN A 69 -26.43 -1.22 -12.28
C ASN A 69 -27.93 -1.52 -12.15
N ARG A 70 -28.58 -1.34 -10.99
CA ARG A 70 -29.97 -1.79 -10.79
C ARG A 70 -31.07 -0.72 -10.69
N ASP A 71 -30.78 0.56 -10.91
CA ASP A 71 -31.80 1.61 -10.79
C ASP A 71 -31.94 2.50 -12.05
N VAL A 72 -32.24 1.92 -13.21
CA VAL A 72 -32.66 2.70 -14.41
C VAL A 72 -33.95 2.25 -15.09
N GLU A 73 -34.72 1.29 -14.55
CA GLU A 73 -36.03 0.96 -15.13
C GLU A 73 -37.16 1.06 -14.12
N ARG A 74 -37.56 2.30 -13.81
CA ARG A 74 -38.91 2.54 -13.27
C ARG A 74 -39.50 3.87 -13.71
N THR A 75 -39.75 4.00 -15.01
CA THR A 75 -40.77 4.94 -15.52
C THR A 75 -42.02 4.17 -15.93
N PRO A 76 -43.15 4.31 -15.22
CA PRO A 76 -44.43 3.82 -15.73
C PRO A 76 -44.89 4.70 -16.90
N PRO A 77 -45.53 4.14 -17.95
CA PRO A 77 -46.18 4.97 -18.95
C PRO A 77 -47.34 5.75 -18.31
N ARG A 78 -47.32 7.07 -18.47
CA ARG A 78 -48.51 7.91 -18.25
C ARG A 78 -49.37 7.88 -19.51
N SER A 79 -50.66 7.62 -19.27
CA SER A 79 -51.83 7.85 -20.13
C SER A 79 -52.09 6.87 -21.27
#